data_AF-A0A6I5WCI3-F1
#
_entry.id   AF-A0A6I5WCI3-F1
#
_cell.length_a   1.000
_cell.length_b   1.000
_cell.length_c   1.000
_cell.angle_alpha   90.00
_cell.angle_beta   90.00
_cell.angle_gamma   90.00
#
_symmetry.space_group_name_H-M   'P 1'
#
loop_
_entity.id
_entity.type
_entity.pdbx_description
1 polymer ?
#
loop_
_entity_poly.entity_id
_entity_poly.type
_entity_poly.pdbx_seq_one_letter_code
_entity_poly.pdbx_strand_id
1 'polypeptide(L)' 'MEFPFFAMEFDHREGESFSIAEARNGIGKSRLMAEIAKCDVVCCLCHRFRTARRAGWTGLAERLPLVELSELADDS' A
#
# COMPACT_ATOMS: atom_id res chain seq x y z
N MET A 1 7.32 -17.51 1.31
CA MET A 1 6.02 -16.92 1.63
C MET A 1 5.56 -16.20 0.38
N GLU A 2 4.49 -16.67 -0.26
CA GLU A 2 3.91 -16.06 -1.44
C GLU A 2 2.70 -15.23 -1.00
N PHE A 3 2.58 -13.99 -1.50
CA PHE A 3 1.44 -13.13 -1.22
C PHE A 3 0.49 -13.14 -2.43
N PRO A 4 -0.83 -13.19 -2.22
CA PRO A 4 -1.78 -13.13 -3.33
C PRO A 4 -1.73 -11.74 -3.98
N PHE A 5 -1.88 -11.69 -5.32
CA PHE A 5 -1.74 -10.45 -6.08
C PHE A 5 -2.69 -9.34 -5.59
N PHE A 6 -3.88 -9.69 -5.10
CA PHE A 6 -4.87 -8.72 -4.61
C PHE A 6 -4.47 -8.06 -3.28
N ALA A 7 -3.47 -8.61 -2.58
CA ALA A 7 -2.92 -8.02 -1.35
C ALA A 7 -1.70 -7.13 -1.63
N MET A 8 -1.30 -6.96 -2.89
CA MET A 8 -0.15 -6.17 -3.32
C MET A 8 -0.61 -4.82 -3.90
N GLU A 9 0.11 -3.76 -3.59
CA GLU A 9 -0.15 -2.38 -4.04
C GLU A 9 1.15 -1.75 -4.59
N PHE A 10 1.02 -0.80 -5.51
CA PHE A 10 2.13 0.03 -6.00
C PHE A 10 2.39 1.16 -5.00
N ASP A 11 3.58 1.19 -4.38
CA ASP A 11 4.03 2.24 -3.48
C ASP A 11 5.08 3.12 -4.16
N HIS A 12 4.86 4.42 -4.23
CA HIS A 12 5.84 5.36 -4.79
C HIS A 12 7.07 5.49 -3.88
N ARG A 13 8.27 5.39 -4.46
CA ARG A 13 9.53 5.43 -3.70
C ARG A 13 9.77 6.77 -3.01
N GLU A 14 9.52 7.90 -3.68
CA GLU A 14 9.36 9.28 -3.17
C GLU A 14 9.36 10.28 -4.36
N GLY A 15 8.82 11.50 -4.19
CA GLY A 15 8.78 12.57 -5.21
C GLY A 15 7.39 12.91 -5.77
N GLU A 16 7.31 13.82 -6.75
CA GLU A 16 6.05 14.13 -7.44
C GLU A 16 5.61 12.95 -8.32
N SER A 17 4.42 12.42 -8.03
CA SER A 17 3.81 11.30 -8.74
C SER A 17 2.30 11.49 -8.82
N PHE A 18 1.70 11.02 -9.92
CA PHE A 18 0.25 10.82 -9.95
C PHE A 18 -0.05 9.39 -9.50
N SER A 19 -1.14 9.18 -8.78
CA SER A 19 -1.46 7.83 -8.33
C SER A 19 -1.72 6.93 -9.55
N ILE A 20 -1.11 5.74 -9.58
CA ILE A 20 -1.46 4.71 -10.58
C ILE A 20 -2.95 4.37 -10.50
N ALA A 21 -3.59 4.51 -9.34
CA ALA A 21 -5.04 4.35 -9.22
C ALA A 21 -5.83 5.52 -9.85
N GLU A 22 -5.25 6.72 -9.91
CA GLU A 22 -5.83 7.91 -10.57
C GLU A 22 -5.62 7.91 -12.09
N ALA A 23 -4.80 6.99 -12.63
CA ALA A 23 -4.56 6.74 -14.05
C ALA A 23 -5.80 6.42 -14.91
N ARG A 24 -6.99 6.50 -14.33
CA ARG A 24 -8.26 5.96 -14.81
C ARG A 24 -8.71 6.54 -16.16
N ASN A 25 -8.18 7.71 -16.55
CA ASN A 25 -8.55 8.43 -17.77
C ASN A 25 -7.36 8.61 -18.73
N GLY A 26 -7.13 7.64 -19.62
CA GLY A 26 -6.49 7.89 -20.91
C GLY A 26 -4.99 8.19 -20.92
N ILE A 27 -4.23 7.83 -19.88
CA ILE A 27 -2.77 7.93 -19.98
C ILE A 27 -2.23 6.89 -20.97
N GLY A 28 -1.37 7.34 -21.88
CA GLY A 28 -0.72 6.47 -22.85
C GLY A 28 0.13 5.40 -22.17
N LYS A 29 0.18 4.20 -22.76
CA LYS A 29 0.91 3.03 -22.24
C LYS A 29 2.34 3.36 -21.80
N SER A 30 3.09 4.13 -22.60
CA SER A 30 4.47 4.51 -22.26
C SER A 30 4.57 5.34 -20.99
N ARG A 31 3.62 6.26 -20.77
CA ARG A 31 3.57 7.09 -19.56
C ARG A 31 3.17 6.27 -18.33
N LEU A 32 2.23 5.33 -18.49
CA LEU A 32 1.87 4.38 -17.44
C LEU A 32 3.07 3.50 -17.03
N MET A 33 3.80 2.94 -18.01
CA MET A 33 4.98 2.11 -17.72
C MET A 33 6.10 2.91 -17.04
N ALA A 34 6.30 4.17 -17.46
CA ALA A 34 7.26 5.06 -16.82
C ALA A 34 6.87 5.38 -15.36
N GLU A 35 5.57 5.50 -15.06
CA GLU A 35 5.10 5.70 -13.69
C GLU A 35 5.22 4.44 -12.85
N ILE A 36 4.86 3.26 -13.39
CA ILE A 36 5.03 1.96 -12.71
C ILE A 36 6.50 1.74 -12.34
N ALA A 37 7.44 2.15 -13.21
CA ALA A 37 8.86 2.05 -12.94
C ALA A 37 9.33 2.87 -11.72
N LYS A 38 8.53 3.84 -11.24
CA LYS A 38 8.83 4.61 -10.02
C LYS A 38 8.35 3.91 -8.74
N CYS A 39 7.45 2.95 -8.85
CA CYS A 39 6.83 2.27 -7.72
C CYS A 39 7.59 1.00 -7.32
N ASP A 40 7.56 0.70 -6.03
CA ASP A 40 7.79 -0.65 -5.50
C ASP A 40 6.45 -1.40 -5.43
N VAL A 41 6.48 -2.72 -5.58
CA VAL A 41 5.31 -3.58 -5.30
C VAL A 41 5.43 -4.12 -3.88
N VAL A 42 4.56 -3.67 -2.98
CA VAL A 42 4.56 -4.04 -1.56
C VAL A 42 3.18 -4.51 -1.13
N CYS A 43 3.05 -5.19 0.01
CA CYS A 43 1.71 -5.54 0.51
C CYS A 43 0.93 -4.29 0.97
N CYS A 44 -0.39 -4.39 0.99
CA CYS A 44 -1.29 -3.30 1.36
C CYS A 44 -0.96 -2.70 2.74
N LEU A 45 -0.64 -3.53 3.74
CA LEU A 45 -0.26 -3.03 5.07
C LEU A 45 1.03 -2.22 5.02
N CYS A 46 2.08 -2.73 4.36
CA CYS A 46 3.33 -2.02 4.19
C CYS A 46 3.14 -0.67 3.48
N HIS A 47 2.32 -0.64 2.43
CA HIS A 47 1.97 0.60 1.74
C HIS A 47 1.30 1.60 2.70
N ARG A 48 0.26 1.18 3.44
CA ARG A 48 -0.43 2.08 4.41
C ARG A 48 0.48 2.60 5.51
N PHE A 49 1.38 1.76 6.05
CA PHE A 49 2.38 2.20 7.03
C PHE A 49 3.31 3.27 6.46
N ARG A 50 3.81 3.07 5.23
CA ARG A 50 4.66 4.05 4.54
C ARG A 50 3.91 5.36 4.30
N THR A 51 2.67 5.29 3.79
CA THR A 51 1.81 6.46 3.59
C THR A 51 1.59 7.22 4.89
N ALA A 52 1.21 6.53 5.97
CA ALA A 52 0.95 7.16 7.26
C ALA A 52 2.21 7.82 7.85
N ARG A 53 3.37 7.18 7.71
CA ARG A 53 4.66 7.76 8.10
C ARG A 53 4.99 9.02 7.32
N ARG A 54 4.81 9.01 5.99
CA ARG A 54 5.04 10.19 5.13
C ARG A 54 4.05 11.32 5.45
N ALA A 55 2.82 11.00 5.82
CA ALA A 55 1.80 11.95 6.24
C ALA A 55 1.99 12.48 7.68
N GLY A 56 3.04 12.04 8.39
CA GLY A 56 3.34 12.50 9.75
C GLY A 56 2.32 12.03 10.79
N TRP A 57 1.62 10.91 10.56
CA TRP A 57 0.67 10.38 11.53
C TRP A 57 1.41 9.92 12.80
N THR A 58 1.25 10.66 13.89
CA THR A 58 1.76 10.30 15.21
C THR A 58 0.75 9.38 15.91
N GLY A 59 1.21 8.24 16.46
CA GLY A 59 0.36 7.33 17.27
C GLY A 59 -0.03 5.99 16.64
N LEU A 60 0.57 5.56 15.51
CA LEU A 60 0.28 4.22 14.95
C LEU A 60 0.59 3.07 15.92
N ALA A 61 1.55 3.24 16.84
CA ALA A 61 1.91 2.25 17.84
C ALA A 61 0.94 2.19 19.02
N GLU A 62 0.16 3.25 19.27
CA GLU A 62 -0.69 3.35 20.48
C GLU A 62 -2.12 2.85 20.27
N ARG A 63 -2.52 2.56 19.02
CA ARG A 63 -3.93 2.30 18.65
C ARG A 63 -4.27 0.90 18.17
N LEU A 64 -3.29 0.02 18.01
CA LEU A 64 -3.54 -1.38 17.67
C LEU A 64 -3.44 -2.21 18.96
N PRO A 65 -4.56 -2.63 19.58
CA PRO A 65 -4.50 -3.80 20.43
C PRO A 65 -4.04 -4.94 19.52
N LEU A 66 -2.87 -5.50 19.79
CA LEU A 66 -2.49 -6.80 19.25
C LEU A 66 -3.46 -7.80 19.89
N VAL A 67 -4.64 -7.95 19.28
CA VAL A 67 -5.54 -9.06 19.56
C VAL A 67 -4.79 -10.28 19.05
N GLU A 68 -4.53 -11.25 19.92
CA GLU A 68 -3.81 -12.45 19.54
C GLU A 68 -4.59 -13.16 18.44
N LEU A 69 -3.92 -13.62 17.38
CA LEU A 69 -4.56 -14.33 16.25
C LEU A 69 -5.40 -15.54 16.70
N SER A 70 -5.17 -16.05 17.92
CA SER A 70 -5.99 -17.09 18.56
C SER A 70 -7.41 -16.66 18.89
N GLU A 71 -7.70 -15.36 19.02
CA GLU A 71 -9.03 -14.83 19.39
C GLU A 71 -9.93 -14.56 18.16
N LEU A 72 -9.39 -14.66 16.95
CA LEU A 72 -10.10 -14.43 15.68
C LEU A 72 -10.58 -15.73 15.01
N ALA A 73 -10.37 -16.89 15.64
CA ALA A 73 -10.61 -18.20 15.04
C ALA A 73 -11.98 -18.82 15.40
N ASP A 74 -12.81 -18.19 16.21
CA ASP A 74 -14.12 -18.71 16.62
C ASP A 74 -15.26 -17.82 16.11
N ASP A 75 -15.66 -18.05 14.87
CA ASP A 75 -17.04 -17.80 14.42
C ASP A 75 -17.42 -18.95 13.47
N SER A 76 -17.83 -20.06 14.12
CA SER A 76 -18.49 -21.23 13.51
C SER A 76 -19.92 -20.90 13.10
#